data_AF-A0A653CEI6-F1
#
_entry.id   AF-A0A653CEI6-F1
#
_cell.length_a   1.000
_cell.length_b   1.000
_cell.length_c   1.000
_cell.angle_alpha   90.00
_cell.angle_beta   90.00
_cell.angle_gamma   90.00
#
_symmetry.space_group_name_H-M   'P 1'
#
loop_
_entity.id
_entity.type
_entity.pdbx_description
1 polymer ?
#
loop_
_entity_poly.entity_id
_entity_poly.type
_entity_poly.pdbx_seq_one_letter_code
_entity_poly.pdbx_strand_id
1 'polypeptide(L)'
;SVEILTSNNPLSADRKYEVPCQTIGSRPPAKITWLLDGKELQPPKYNFSQTDSLDGNSTTSLLTFVPTRMDNGRKLTCRATNPLVQNGVMENTTSLNVFYVPILHLSLGSNLNPDDIEEGDDVYFECKVNANPWAYKVLWKHNV
;
A
#
# COMPACT_ATOMS: atom_id res chain seq x y z
N SER A 1 13.59 -2.61 -20.15
CA SER A 1 13.18 -3.18 -18.85
C SER A 1 12.50 -2.11 -18.02
N VAL A 2 11.73 -2.51 -17.00
CA VAL A 2 11.07 -1.62 -16.03
C VAL A 2 11.26 -2.22 -14.65
N GLU A 3 11.66 -1.41 -13.68
CA GLU A 3 11.94 -1.86 -12.32
C GLU A 3 11.58 -0.80 -11.28
N ILE A 4 10.88 -1.22 -10.23
CA ILE A 4 10.63 -0.38 -9.05
C ILE A 4 11.81 -0.55 -8.09
N LEU A 5 12.51 0.55 -7.80
CA LEU A 5 13.73 0.57 -6.99
C LEU A 5 13.43 0.71 -5.49
N THR A 6 12.45 -0.04 -4.97
CA THR A 6 12.15 -0.05 -3.54
C THR A 6 13.13 -0.95 -2.79
N SER A 7 13.63 -0.50 -1.64
CA SER A 7 14.21 -1.41 -0.66
C SER A 7 13.14 -2.41 -0.19
N ASN A 8 13.48 -3.67 0.07
CA ASN A 8 12.57 -4.71 0.61
C ASN A 8 12.04 -4.43 2.03
N ASN A 9 12.14 -3.18 2.50
CA ASN A 9 11.72 -2.75 3.81
C ASN A 9 10.24 -2.34 3.80
N PRO A 10 9.51 -2.62 4.89
CA PRO A 10 8.13 -2.16 5.04
C PRO A 10 8.05 -0.64 5.13
N LEU A 11 6.99 -0.09 4.54
CA LEU A 11 6.60 1.31 4.71
C LEU A 11 5.85 1.47 6.03
N SER A 12 5.90 2.64 6.66
CA SER A 12 5.05 2.97 7.80
C SER A 12 3.85 3.78 7.33
N ALA A 13 2.65 3.45 7.79
CA ALA A 13 1.46 4.23 7.52
C ALA A 13 1.64 5.69 7.97
N ASP A 14 1.03 6.60 7.22
CA ASP A 14 0.97 8.03 7.50
C ASP A 14 2.33 8.76 7.45
N ARG A 15 3.37 8.10 6.93
CA ARG A 15 4.68 8.73 6.64
C ARG A 15 4.86 8.95 5.14
N LYS A 16 5.50 10.05 4.76
CA LYS A 16 5.80 10.36 3.36
C LYS A 16 6.94 9.47 2.85
N TYR A 17 6.75 8.86 1.68
CA TYR A 17 7.74 8.05 0.99
C TYR A 17 7.95 8.51 -0.45
N GLU A 18 9.14 8.22 -0.97
CA GLU A 18 9.52 8.40 -2.36
C GLU A 18 9.94 7.05 -2.93
N VAL A 19 9.27 6.62 -4.00
CA VAL A 19 9.47 5.32 -4.63
C VAL A 19 9.93 5.55 -6.07
N PRO A 20 11.20 5.23 -6.39
CA PRO A 20 11.69 5.37 -7.75
C PRO A 20 11.25 4.17 -8.60
N CYS A 21 10.96 4.44 -9.86
CA CYS A 21 10.89 3.43 -10.91
C CYS A 21 11.80 3.83 -12.06
N GLN A 22 12.62 2.90 -12.53
CA GLN A 22 13.53 3.10 -13.64
C GLN A 22 13.15 2.22 -14.82
N THR A 23 13.26 2.79 -16.01
CA THR A 23 13.09 2.10 -17.28
C THR A 23 14.34 2.29 -18.12
N ILE A 24 14.78 1.24 -18.81
CA ILE A 24 15.99 1.26 -19.64
C ILE A 24 15.70 0.61 -20.98
N GLY A 25 16.23 1.17 -22.07
CA GLY A 25 16.19 0.59 -23.41
C GLY A 25 14.98 0.99 -24.25
N SER A 26 14.37 2.15 -23.96
CA SER A 26 13.28 2.71 -24.78
C SER A 26 13.78 3.91 -25.59
N ARG A 27 13.56 3.89 -26.90
CA ARG A 27 13.76 5.06 -27.78
C ARG A 27 12.53 5.27 -28.67
N PRO A 28 11.84 6.42 -28.61
CA PRO A 28 12.04 7.55 -27.68
C PRO A 28 11.81 7.16 -26.20
N PRO A 29 12.16 8.04 -25.24
CA PRO A 29 11.95 7.79 -23.81
C PRO A 29 10.51 7.37 -23.49
N ALA A 30 10.35 6.40 -22.59
CA ALA A 30 9.04 5.84 -22.27
C ALA A 30 8.27 6.79 -21.35
N LYS A 31 6.95 6.85 -21.52
CA LYS A 31 6.07 7.50 -20.54
C LYS A 31 5.80 6.55 -19.39
N ILE A 32 6.14 6.95 -18.17
CA ILE A 32 5.85 6.17 -16.97
C ILE A 32 4.48 6.57 -16.40
N THR A 33 3.72 5.58 -15.95
CA THR A 33 2.43 5.74 -15.28
C THR A 33 2.40 4.85 -14.05
N TRP A 34 1.94 5.39 -12.93
CA TRP A 34 1.80 4.64 -11.68
C TRP A 34 0.38 4.15 -11.50
N LEU A 35 0.22 2.89 -11.12
CA LEU A 35 -1.07 2.28 -10.82
C LEU A 35 -1.05 1.62 -9.44
N LEU A 36 -2.19 1.65 -8.75
CA LEU A 36 -2.41 0.95 -7.50
C LEU A 36 -3.66 0.07 -7.63
N ASP A 37 -3.46 -1.23 -7.56
CA ASP A 37 -4.44 -2.27 -7.96
C ASP A 37 -5.04 -2.01 -9.35
N GLY A 38 -4.18 -1.65 -10.31
CA GLY A 38 -4.59 -1.38 -11.69
C GLY A 38 -5.32 -0.04 -11.91
N LYS A 39 -5.53 0.76 -10.86
CA LYS A 39 -6.08 2.12 -10.99
C LYS A 39 -4.96 3.15 -11.05
N GLU A 40 -4.99 4.01 -12.05
CA GLU A 40 -3.99 5.06 -12.21
C GLU A 40 -4.01 6.05 -11.03
N LEU A 41 -2.82 6.37 -10.54
CA LEU A 41 -2.63 7.31 -9.44
C LEU A 41 -2.73 8.76 -9.94
N GLN A 42 -3.50 9.58 -9.23
CA GLN A 42 -3.79 10.96 -9.63
C GLN A 42 -3.35 11.98 -8.57
N PRO A 43 -2.84 13.15 -8.98
CA PRO A 43 -2.66 14.30 -8.09
C PRO A 43 -3.99 14.79 -7.49
N PRO A 44 -3.98 15.48 -6.34
CA PRO A 44 -2.81 15.84 -5.51
C PRO A 44 -2.41 14.74 -4.52
N LYS A 45 -3.18 13.64 -4.42
CA LYS A 45 -2.94 12.56 -3.46
C LYS A 45 -1.62 11.84 -3.72
N TYR A 46 -1.26 11.71 -5.00
CA TYR A 46 -0.01 11.11 -5.46
C TYR A 46 0.70 12.11 -6.35
N ASN A 47 1.94 12.45 -6.00
CA ASN A 47 2.77 13.33 -6.82
C ASN A 47 3.85 12.49 -7.48
N PHE A 48 4.20 12.79 -8.71
CA PHE A 48 5.30 12.12 -9.38
C PHE A 48 6.06 13.09 -10.28
N SER A 49 7.38 12.93 -10.31
CA SER A 49 8.25 13.58 -11.28
C SER A 49 8.80 12.52 -12.23
N GLN A 50 9.09 12.92 -13.47
CA GLN A 50 9.74 12.07 -14.45
C GLN A 50 10.93 12.82 -15.04
N THR A 51 12.05 12.12 -15.15
CA THR A 51 13.29 12.65 -15.71
C THR A 51 13.88 11.62 -16.68
N ASP A 52 14.26 12.08 -17.86
CA ASP A 52 14.96 11.28 -18.86
C ASP A 52 16.47 11.48 -18.71
N SER A 53 17.23 10.41 -18.95
CA SER A 53 18.69 10.49 -19.00
C SER A 53 19.16 11.30 -20.21
N LEU A 54 20.35 11.90 -20.10
CA LEU A 54 20.95 12.73 -21.15
C LEU A 54 21.13 11.98 -22.48
N ASP A 55 21.35 10.65 -22.42
CA ASP A 55 21.49 9.76 -23.57
C ASP A 55 20.15 9.25 -24.14
N GLY A 56 19.03 9.63 -23.51
CA GLY A 56 17.67 9.25 -23.87
C GLY A 56 17.38 7.74 -23.76
N ASN A 57 18.25 6.99 -23.07
CA ASN A 57 18.13 5.54 -22.97
C ASN A 57 17.37 5.07 -21.72
N SER A 58 17.30 5.93 -20.70
CA SER A 58 16.67 5.62 -19.42
C SER A 58 15.66 6.72 -19.06
N THR A 59 14.51 6.30 -18.54
CA THR A 59 13.53 7.21 -17.93
C THR A 59 13.30 6.78 -16.49
N THR A 60 13.39 7.73 -15.56
CA THR A 60 13.15 7.49 -14.13
C THR A 60 11.96 8.32 -13.68
N SER A 61 11.02 7.68 -12.97
CA SER A 61 9.93 8.38 -12.29
C SER A 61 10.02 8.20 -10.79
N LEU A 62 9.82 9.28 -10.04
CA LEU A 62 9.80 9.28 -8.58
C LEU A 62 8.36 9.48 -8.10
N LEU A 63 7.74 8.46 -7.52
CA LEU A 63 6.42 8.54 -6.90
C LEU A 63 6.54 8.99 -5.45
N THR A 64 5.89 10.09 -5.11
CA THR A 64 5.78 10.62 -3.75
C THR A 64 4.36 10.44 -3.22
N PHE A 65 4.22 9.70 -2.11
CA PHE A 65 2.91 9.46 -1.50
C PHE A 65 3.00 9.17 0.00
N VAL A 66 1.84 9.16 0.66
CA VAL A 66 1.67 8.80 2.07
C VAL A 66 0.78 7.55 2.12
N PRO A 67 1.33 6.33 2.33
CA PRO A 67 0.55 5.11 2.42
C PRO A 67 -0.31 5.12 3.68
N THR A 68 -1.50 4.53 3.58
CA THR A 68 -2.38 4.28 4.71
C THR A 68 -2.40 2.80 5.05
N ARG A 69 -2.98 2.42 6.20
CA ARG A 69 -3.21 1.00 6.53
C ARG A 69 -3.99 0.23 5.45
N MET A 70 -4.88 0.93 4.73
CA MET A 70 -5.69 0.34 3.67
C MET A 70 -4.83 -0.01 2.45
N ASP A 71 -3.62 0.53 2.36
CA ASP A 71 -2.69 0.25 1.27
C ASP A 71 -1.80 -0.97 1.52
N ASN A 72 -1.85 -1.55 2.73
CA ASN A 72 -1.14 -2.79 3.01
C ASN A 72 -1.65 -3.95 2.14
N GLY A 73 -0.72 -4.65 1.47
CA GLY A 73 -1.02 -5.76 0.56
C GLY A 73 -1.47 -5.32 -0.84
N ARG A 74 -1.70 -4.03 -1.08
CA ARG A 74 -2.08 -3.52 -2.42
C ARG A 74 -0.92 -3.59 -3.39
N LYS A 75 -1.22 -3.74 -4.68
CA LYS A 75 -0.23 -3.88 -5.75
C LYS A 75 0.11 -2.53 -6.36
N LEU A 76 1.32 -2.06 -6.13
CA LEU A 76 1.88 -0.88 -6.79
C LEU A 76 2.55 -1.31 -8.10
N THR A 77 2.11 -0.73 -9.21
CA THR A 77 2.61 -1.03 -10.55
C THR A 77 3.21 0.23 -11.17
N CYS A 78 4.43 0.10 -11.67
CA CYS A 78 5.06 1.07 -12.56
C CYS A 78 4.91 0.57 -13.99
N ARG A 79 4.22 1.33 -14.83
CA ARG A 79 3.97 1.02 -16.24
C ARG A 79 4.72 1.98 -17.14
N ALA A 80 5.59 1.45 -17.99
CA ALA A 80 6.27 2.20 -19.03
C ALA A 80 5.55 1.97 -20.37
N THR A 81 5.23 3.05 -21.09
CA THR A 81 4.57 3.00 -22.40
C THR A 81 5.36 3.79 -23.42
N ASN A 82 5.67 3.17 -24.56
CA ASN A 82 6.24 3.81 -25.74
C ASN A 82 5.25 3.68 -26.92
N PRO A 83 4.61 4.77 -27.37
CA PRO A 83 3.58 4.72 -28.40
C PRO A 83 4.12 4.41 -29.80
N LEU A 84 5.43 4.55 -30.03
CA LEU A 84 6.05 4.30 -31.34
C LEU A 84 6.47 2.84 -31.53
N VAL A 85 6.37 2.01 -30.49
CA VAL A 85 6.75 0.59 -30.50
C VAL A 85 5.48 -0.26 -30.42
N GLN A 86 5.30 -1.18 -31.36
CA GLN A 86 4.21 -2.17 -31.26
C GLN A 86 4.39 -3.00 -29.99
N ASN A 87 3.33 -3.10 -29.18
CA ASN A 87 3.39 -3.70 -27.83
C ASN A 87 4.44 -3.05 -26.92
N GLY A 88 4.68 -1.74 -27.07
CA GLY A 88 5.64 -0.95 -26.30
C GLY A 88 5.25 -0.70 -24.84
N VAL A 89 4.55 -1.64 -24.20
CA VAL A 89 4.13 -1.55 -22.80
C VAL A 89 4.90 -2.57 -21.98
N MET A 90 5.53 -2.12 -20.90
CA MET A 90 6.19 -2.98 -19.92
C MET A 90 5.82 -2.54 -18.51
N GLU A 91 5.70 -3.48 -17.59
CA GLU A 91 5.27 -3.22 -16.23
C GLU A 91 6.12 -3.95 -15.20
N ASN A 92 6.31 -3.32 -14.05
CA ASN A 92 6.85 -3.96 -12.85
C ASN A 92 5.87 -3.73 -11.71
N THR A 93 5.54 -4.79 -10.97
CA THR A 93 4.55 -4.74 -9.87
C THR A 93 5.16 -5.26 -8.59
N THR A 94 4.96 -4.52 -7.51
CA THR A 94 5.35 -4.91 -6.15
C THR A 94 4.15 -4.80 -5.20
N SER A 95 4.11 -5.68 -4.19
CA SER A 95 3.08 -5.61 -3.14
C SER A 95 3.57 -4.73 -2.01
N LEU A 96 2.77 -3.74 -1.63
CA LEU A 96 3.12 -2.84 -0.54
C LEU A 96 3.02 -3.57 0.80
N ASN A 97 4.11 -3.59 1.57
CA ASN A 97 4.08 -3.98 2.98
C ASN A 97 4.04 -2.71 3.82
N VAL A 98 2.88 -2.40 4.41
CA VAL A 98 2.66 -1.16 5.18
C VAL A 98 2.39 -1.52 6.64
N PHE A 99 3.27 -1.06 7.52
CA PHE A 99 3.17 -1.19 8.96
C PHE A 99 2.26 -0.11 9.55
N TYR A 100 1.38 -0.50 10.46
CA TYR A 100 0.46 0.39 11.16
C TYR A 100 0.17 -0.13 12.56
N VAL A 101 -0.22 0.79 13.45
CA VAL A 101 -0.54 0.47 14.84
C VAL A 101 -1.76 -0.47 14.94
N PRO A 102 -1.84 -1.33 15.96
CA PRO A 102 -3.01 -2.18 16.17
C PRO A 102 -4.29 -1.36 16.36
N ILE A 103 -5.33 -1.74 15.61
CA ILE A 103 -6.68 -1.19 15.73
C ILE A 103 -7.56 -2.27 16.35
N LEU A 104 -8.23 -1.92 17.43
CA LEU A 104 -9.05 -2.84 18.21
C LEU A 104 -10.53 -2.61 17.90
N HIS A 105 -11.26 -3.69 17.72
CA HIS A 105 -12.71 -3.68 17.70
C HIS A 105 -13.21 -4.66 18.75
N LEU A 106 -13.88 -4.14 19.76
CA LEU A 106 -14.49 -4.92 20.82
C LEU A 106 -15.96 -5.18 20.48
N SER A 107 -16.38 -6.42 20.55
CA SER A 107 -17.79 -6.79 20.41
C SER A 107 -18.18 -7.81 21.46
N LEU A 108 -19.46 -7.83 21.82
CA LEU A 108 -20.04 -9.00 22.49
C LEU A 108 -19.80 -10.26 21.65
N GLY A 109 -19.74 -11.39 22.33
CA GLY A 109 -19.68 -12.70 21.69
C GLY A 109 -20.73 -12.83 20.60
N SER A 110 -20.36 -13.44 19.48
CA SER A 110 -21.22 -13.58 18.31
C SER A 110 -22.58 -14.24 18.57
N ASN A 111 -22.73 -14.98 19.68
CA ASN A 111 -23.99 -15.63 20.09
C ASN A 111 -24.77 -14.87 21.18
N LEU A 112 -24.32 -13.68 21.59
CA LEU A 112 -24.96 -12.90 22.64
C LEU A 112 -25.80 -11.77 22.04
N ASN A 113 -27.01 -11.60 22.55
CA ASN A 113 -27.87 -10.46 22.23
C ASN A 113 -27.72 -9.39 23.32
N PRO A 114 -27.19 -8.19 23.03
CA PRO A 114 -27.01 -7.14 24.04
C PRO A 114 -28.30 -6.72 24.77
N ASP A 115 -29.46 -6.89 24.14
CA ASP A 115 -30.76 -6.47 24.69
C ASP A 115 -31.43 -7.55 25.56
N ASP A 116 -30.85 -8.76 25.62
CA ASP A 116 -31.39 -9.95 26.28
C ASP A 116 -30.29 -10.62 27.11
N ILE A 117 -29.72 -9.84 28.03
CA ILE A 117 -28.70 -10.30 28.99
C ILE A 117 -29.26 -10.12 30.39
N GLU A 118 -29.41 -11.22 31.13
CA GLU A 118 -29.95 -11.26 32.48
C GLU A 118 -28.89 -11.68 33.52
N GLU A 119 -29.20 -11.44 34.80
CA GLU A 119 -28.33 -11.90 35.89
C GLU A 119 -28.27 -13.43 35.92
N GLY A 120 -27.05 -13.97 35.78
CA GLY A 120 -26.81 -15.41 35.69
C GLY A 120 -26.37 -15.88 34.31
N ASP A 121 -26.44 -15.02 33.29
CA ASP A 121 -25.96 -15.34 31.95
C ASP A 121 -24.44 -15.29 31.82
N ASP A 122 -23.89 -16.25 31.08
CA ASP A 122 -22.48 -16.29 30.71
C ASP A 122 -22.20 -15.34 29.55
N VAL A 123 -21.48 -14.25 29.83
CA VAL A 123 -21.08 -13.27 28.82
C VAL A 123 -19.59 -13.34 28.51
N TYR A 124 -19.26 -13.09 27.25
CA TYR A 124 -17.87 -12.97 26.80
C TYR A 124 -17.76 -11.89 25.74
N PHE A 125 -16.55 -11.36 25.61
CA PHE A 125 -16.22 -10.37 24.60
C PHE A 125 -15.21 -10.93 23.60
N GLU A 126 -15.39 -10.55 22.35
CA GLU A 126 -14.42 -10.79 21.28
C GLU A 126 -13.65 -9.49 21.00
N CYS A 127 -12.32 -9.56 21.07
CA CYS A 127 -11.44 -8.46 20.68
C CYS A 127 -10.80 -8.80 19.32
N LYS A 128 -11.26 -8.11 18.28
CA LYS A 128 -10.70 -8.23 16.93
C LYS A 128 -9.58 -7.22 16.78
N VAL A 129 -8.35 -7.71 16.59
CA VAL A 129 -7.15 -6.89 16.42
C VAL A 129 -6.77 -6.87 14.95
N ASN A 130 -6.65 -5.68 14.36
CA ASN A 130 -6.12 -5.49 13.02
C ASN A 130 -4.78 -4.73 13.11
N ALA A 131 -3.67 -5.37 12.74
CA ALA A 131 -2.34 -4.81 12.88
C ALA A 131 -1.38 -5.37 11.81
N ASN A 132 -0.38 -4.57 11.42
CA ASN A 132 0.79 -5.06 10.71
C ASN A 132 2.05 -4.39 11.27
N PRO A 133 3.01 -5.13 11.86
CA PRO A 133 2.98 -6.58 12.10
C PRO A 133 1.93 -6.98 13.15
N TRP A 134 1.72 -8.29 13.32
CA TRP A 134 0.79 -8.81 14.32
C TRP A 134 1.12 -8.32 15.74
N ALA A 135 0.07 -7.99 16.50
CA ALA A 135 0.22 -7.61 17.90
C ALA A 135 0.72 -8.81 18.73
N TYR A 136 1.73 -8.57 19.57
CA TYR A 136 2.33 -9.61 20.41
C TYR A 136 1.62 -9.80 21.76
N LYS A 137 0.79 -8.84 22.17
CA LYS A 137 0.11 -8.85 23.47
C LYS A 137 -1.23 -8.13 23.40
N VAL A 138 -2.27 -8.74 23.97
CA VAL A 138 -3.59 -8.15 24.20
C VAL A 138 -3.86 -8.19 25.70
N LEU A 139 -4.33 -7.09 26.26
CA LEU A 139 -4.65 -6.95 27.68
C LEU A 139 -6.11 -6.54 27.85
N TRP A 140 -6.84 -7.34 28.61
CA TRP A 140 -8.20 -7.04 29.02
C TRP A 140 -8.18 -6.29 30.35
N LYS A 141 -8.94 -5.20 30.44
CA LYS A 141 -9.07 -4.41 31.67
C LYS A 141 -10.52 -4.00 31.87
N HIS A 142 -10.93 -3.90 33.12
CA HIS A 142 -12.26 -3.46 33.55
C HIS A 142 -12.09 -2.61 34.81
N ASN A 143 -12.73 -1.43 34.85
CA ASN A 143 -12.70 -0.49 35.98
C ASN A 143 -11.29 -0.14 36.51
N VAL A 144 -10.39 0.22 35.59
CA VAL A 144 -9.04 0.75 35.88
C VAL A 144 -9.03 2.26 35.94
#